data_AF-A0A519RKW2-F1
#
_entry.id   AF-A0A519RKW2-F1
#
_cell.length_a   1.000
_cell.length_b   1.000
_cell.length_c   1.000
_cell.angle_alpha   90.00
_cell.angle_beta   90.00
_cell.angle_gamma   90.00
#
_symmetry.space_group_name_H-M   'P 1'
#
loop_
_entity.id
_entity.type
_entity.pdbx_description
1 polymer ?
#
loop_
_entity_poly.entity_id
_entity_poly.type
_entity_poly.pdbx_seq_one_letter_code
_entity_poly.pdbx_strand_id
1 'polypeptide(L)'
;MSIDCTIYPFKVRLLNGKEQGLSAYSGKVLLIVNIASGCGLTPQLKELQDLRAEFVDQGFEVLGFPSNDFGNQEPLEGNEINEFCEINYGV
;
A
#
# COMPACT_ATOMS: atom_id res chain seq x y z
N MET A 1 26.62 17.91 -3.20
CA MET A 1 25.37 17.36 -3.76
C MET A 1 24.65 16.75 -2.58
N SER A 2 23.66 17.44 -2.03
CA SER A 2 22.88 16.92 -0.90
C SER A 2 22.05 15.75 -1.44
N ILE A 3 22.23 14.57 -0.87
CA ILE A 3 21.36 13.43 -1.15
C ILE A 3 20.05 13.76 -0.43
N ASP A 4 19.01 14.09 -1.18
CA ASP A 4 17.66 14.17 -0.63
C ASP A 4 17.23 12.76 -0.22
N CYS A 5 17.42 12.43 1.06
CA CYS A 5 17.02 11.16 1.68
C CYS A 5 15.50 11.11 1.95
N THR A 6 14.69 11.53 0.97
CA THR A 6 13.22 11.52 1.07
C THR A 6 12.63 10.53 0.09
N ILE A 7 11.37 10.16 0.30
CA ILE A 7 10.65 9.25 -0.58
C ILE A 7 10.16 9.92 -1.88
N TYR A 8 10.14 11.25 -1.94
CA TYR A 8 9.45 11.99 -3.00
C TYR A 8 10.04 11.83 -4.41
N PRO A 9 11.35 11.56 -4.61
CA PRO A 9 11.89 11.27 -5.93
C PRO A 9 11.44 9.94 -6.52
N PHE A 10 10.93 9.00 -5.72
CA PHE A 10 10.55 7.67 -6.21
C PHE A 10 9.21 7.71 -6.96
N LYS A 11 9.13 6.86 -7.98
CA LYS A 11 7.89 6.53 -8.69
C LYS A 11 7.58 5.06 -8.48
N VAL A 12 6.31 4.76 -8.24
CA VAL A 12 5.82 3.41 -8.01
C VAL A 12 4.75 3.07 -9.05
N ARG A 13 4.57 1.79 -9.32
CA ARG A 13 3.53 1.29 -10.22
C ARG A 13 2.29 0.91 -9.41
N LEU A 14 1.15 1.46 -9.77
CA LEU A 14 -0.15 1.07 -9.22
C LEU A 14 -0.57 -0.30 -9.77
N LEU A 15 -1.50 -0.97 -9.10
CA LEU A 15 -2.02 -2.28 -9.54
C LEU A 15 -2.60 -2.25 -10.96
N ASN A 16 -3.16 -1.10 -11.38
CA ASN A 16 -3.66 -0.87 -12.74
C ASN A 16 -2.57 -0.57 -13.79
N GLY A 17 -1.29 -0.69 -13.43
CA GLY A 17 -0.13 -0.49 -14.30
C GLY A 17 0.32 0.96 -14.49
N LYS A 18 -0.42 1.96 -14.00
CA LYS A 18 -0.01 3.38 -14.11
C LYS A 18 1.12 3.71 -13.13
N GLU A 19 1.99 4.64 -13.51
CA GLU A 19 3.00 5.18 -12.60
C GLU A 19 2.41 6.30 -11.72
N GLN A 20 2.79 6.28 -10.44
CA GLN A 20 2.44 7.28 -9.44
C GLN A 20 3.73 7.76 -8.76
N GLY A 21 3.97 9.07 -8.78
CA GLY A 21 5.07 9.68 -8.01
C GLY A 21 4.70 9.76 -6.53
N LEU A 22 5.63 9.42 -5.64
CA LEU A 22 5.42 9.54 -4.19
C LEU A 22 5.40 11.01 -3.72
N SER A 23 5.90 11.94 -4.53
CA SER A 23 5.75 13.39 -4.32
C SER A 23 4.29 13.85 -4.20
N ALA A 24 3.33 13.10 -4.77
CA ALA A 24 1.90 13.39 -4.64
C ALA A 24 1.37 13.31 -3.20
N TYR A 25 2.12 12.65 -2.31
CA TYR A 25 1.79 12.50 -0.90
C TYR A 25 2.55 13.49 0.01
N SER A 26 3.22 14.49 -0.56
CA SER A 26 3.92 15.51 0.23
C SER A 26 2.98 16.21 1.21
N GLY A 27 3.44 16.39 2.45
CA GLY A 27 2.66 16.98 3.53
C GLY A 27 1.72 16.00 4.25
N LYS A 28 1.68 14.73 3.84
CA LYS A 28 0.96 13.68 4.56
C LYS A 28 1.90 12.87 5.47
N VAL A 29 1.35 12.35 6.57
CA VAL A 29 1.97 11.26 7.32
C VAL A 29 1.65 9.96 6.59
N LEU A 30 2.67 9.17 6.27
CA LEU A 30 2.52 7.94 5.50
C LEU A 30 2.87 6.71 6.32
N LEU A 31 2.00 5.71 6.28
CA LEU A 31 2.29 4.35 6.68
C LEU A 31 2.48 3.49 5.42
N ILE A 32 3.71 3.04 5.19
CA ILE A 32 4.07 2.20 4.03
C ILE A 32 4.20 0.77 4.52
N VAL A 33 3.41 -0.14 3.96
CA VAL A 33 3.29 -1.53 4.44
C VAL A 33 3.51 -2.50 3.29
N ASN A 34 4.41 -3.46 3.45
CA ASN A 34 4.45 -4.62 2.56
C ASN A 34 3.31 -5.58 2.94
N ILE A 35 2.48 -5.95 1.98
CA ILE A 35 1.31 -6.82 2.19
C ILE A 35 1.44 -8.12 1.40
N ALA A 36 0.69 -9.13 1.81
CA ALA A 36 0.60 -10.42 1.13
C ALA A 36 -0.83 -10.98 1.31
N SER A 37 -1.51 -11.36 0.22
CA SER A 37 -2.89 -11.91 0.24
C SER A 37 -2.99 -13.24 1.00
N GLY A 38 -1.99 -14.11 0.87
CA GLY A 38 -1.88 -15.40 1.55
C GLY A 38 -1.20 -15.36 2.92
N CYS A 39 -1.03 -14.19 3.52
CA CYS A 39 -0.39 -14.08 4.83
C CYS A 39 -1.35 -14.48 5.97
N GLY A 40 -0.83 -15.09 7.05
CA GLY A 40 -1.63 -15.27 8.28
C GLY A 40 -2.08 -13.94 8.92
N LEU A 41 -1.45 -12.83 8.50
CA LEU A 41 -1.77 -11.47 8.94
C LEU A 41 -2.73 -10.73 8.00
N THR A 42 -3.28 -11.36 6.95
CA THR A 42 -4.24 -10.69 6.05
C THR A 42 -5.43 -10.02 6.77
N PRO A 43 -5.95 -10.50 7.92
CA PRO A 43 -6.94 -9.75 8.69
C PRO A 43 -6.53 -8.30 9.05
N GLN A 44 -5.22 -8.00 9.12
CA GLN A 44 -4.70 -6.66 9.37
C GLN A 44 -5.09 -5.63 8.29
N LEU A 45 -5.44 -6.07 7.07
CA LEU A 45 -5.88 -5.15 6.01
C LEU A 45 -7.11 -4.34 6.43
N LYS A 46 -8.02 -4.97 7.21
CA LYS A 46 -9.18 -4.28 7.75
C LYS A 46 -8.79 -3.23 8.78
N GLU A 47 -7.86 -3.56 9.67
CA GLU A 47 -7.34 -2.63 10.69
C GLU A 47 -6.60 -1.44 10.06
N LEU A 48 -5.83 -1.69 9.00
CA LEU A 48 -5.16 -0.64 8.22
C LEU A 48 -6.16 0.30 7.53
N GLN A 49 -7.25 -0.24 7.01
CA GLN A 49 -8.32 0.56 6.43
C GLN A 49 -9.04 1.41 7.47
N ASP A 50 -9.34 0.82 8.64
CA ASP A 50 -10.01 1.54 9.73
C ASP A 50 -9.11 2.67 10.27
N LEU A 51 -7.80 2.41 10.42
CA LEU A 51 -6.81 3.43 10.79
C LEU A 51 -6.74 4.55 9.75
N ARG A 52 -6.71 4.21 8.46
CA ARG A 52 -6.73 5.19 7.38
C ARG A 52 -7.98 6.07 7.47
N ALA A 53 -9.15 5.45 7.65
CA ALA A 53 -10.43 6.16 7.75
C ALA A 53 -10.48 7.09 8.97
N GLU A 54 -9.91 6.68 10.10
CA GLU A 54 -9.84 7.49 11.32
C GLU A 54 -9.03 8.79 11.15
N PHE A 55 -7.94 8.75 10.37
CA PHE A 55 -6.99 9.85 10.25
C PHE A 55 -6.95 10.55 8.88
N VAL A 56 -7.84 10.19 7.94
CA VAL A 56 -7.82 10.73 6.57
C VAL A 56 -7.92 12.26 6.52
N ASP A 57 -8.77 12.86 7.36
CA ASP A 57 -8.97 14.32 7.46
C ASP A 57 -7.80 15.04 8.15
N GLN A 58 -6.88 14.28 8.75
CA GLN A 58 -5.68 14.79 9.43
C GLN A 58 -4.41 14.66 8.57
N GLY A 59 -4.57 14.32 7.28
CA GLY A 59 -3.45 14.18 6.35
C GLY A 59 -2.67 12.88 6.53
N PHE A 60 -3.33 11.79 6.96
CA PHE A 60 -2.74 10.46 7.01
C PHE A 60 -3.12 9.63 5.77
N GLU A 61 -2.22 8.74 5.34
CA GLU A 61 -2.47 7.80 4.24
C GLU A 61 -1.68 6.50 4.42
N VAL A 62 -2.26 5.38 3.95
CA VAL A 62 -1.65 4.05 3.99
C VAL A 62 -1.34 3.60 2.57
N LEU A 63 -0.09 3.19 2.32
CA LEU A 63 0.35 2.67 1.03
C LEU A 63 0.72 1.19 1.17
N GLY A 64 -0.11 0.31 0.61
CA GLY A 64 0.12 -1.13 0.55
C GLY A 64 0.95 -1.53 -0.67
N PHE A 65 2.04 -2.27 -0.44
CA PHE A 65 2.91 -2.82 -1.47
C PHE A 65 2.90 -4.36 -1.40
N PRO A 66 2.19 -5.04 -2.30
CA PRO A 66 2.23 -6.50 -2.35
C PRO A 66 3.67 -7.00 -2.56
N SER A 67 4.11 -8.00 -1.79
CA SER A 67 5.44 -8.61 -1.93
C SER A 67 5.35 -10.11 -1.70
N ASN A 68 5.94 -10.86 -2.63
CA ASN A 68 6.03 -12.32 -2.57
C ASN A 68 7.34 -12.82 -1.95
N ASP A 69 8.21 -11.91 -1.48
CA ASP A 69 9.56 -12.22 -1.00
C ASP A 69 9.55 -12.97 0.36
N PHE A 70 8.41 -13.02 1.03
CA PHE A 70 8.23 -13.62 2.36
C PHE A 70 7.45 -14.93 2.27
N GLY A 71 8.16 -16.03 2.05
CA GLY A 71 7.57 -17.37 2.07
C GLY A 71 6.59 -17.67 0.92
N ASN A 72 6.68 -16.94 -0.19
CA ASN A 72 5.81 -17.05 -1.36
C ASN A 72 4.31 -16.87 -1.04
N GLN A 73 3.98 -15.90 -0.17
CA GLN A 73 2.63 -15.66 0.33
C GLN A 73 1.79 -14.66 -0.48
N GLU A 74 2.29 -14.13 -1.59
CA GLU A 74 1.55 -13.28 -2.52
C GLU A 74 1.55 -13.92 -3.92
N PRO A 75 0.73 -14.97 -4.13
CA PRO A 75 0.68 -15.67 -5.41
C PRO A 75 -0.14 -14.93 -6.48
N LEU A 76 -0.91 -13.91 -6.10
CA LEU A 76 -1.79 -13.15 -7.00
C LEU A 76 -1.03 -11.99 -7.64
N GLU A 77 -1.45 -11.58 -8.85
CA GLU A 77 -0.84 -10.45 -9.56
C GLU A 77 -1.87 -9.38 -10.00
N GLY A 78 -1.44 -8.11 -10.00
CA GLY A 78 -2.18 -7.01 -10.61
C GLY A 78 -3.63 -6.88 -10.13
N ASN A 79 -4.59 -7.10 -11.04
CA ASN A 79 -6.02 -6.96 -10.74
C ASN A 79 -6.55 -8.06 -9.81
N GLU A 80 -5.94 -9.24 -9.79
CA GLU A 80 -6.37 -10.35 -8.91
C GLU A 80 -6.16 -9.98 -7.43
N ILE A 81 -5.12 -9.19 -7.13
CA ILE A 81 -4.89 -8.63 -5.79
C ILE A 81 -6.01 -7.65 -5.43
N ASN A 82 -6.41 -6.80 -6.38
CA ASN A 82 -7.47 -5.81 -6.14
C ASN A 82 -8.82 -6.50 -5.88
N GLU A 83 -9.17 -7.50 -6.69
CA GLU A 83 -10.38 -8.30 -6.48
C GLU A 83 -10.36 -9.03 -5.13
N PHE A 84 -9.21 -9.59 -4.74
CA PHE A 84 -9.08 -10.22 -3.43
C PHE A 84 -9.31 -9.22 -2.29
N CYS A 85 -8.72 -8.03 -2.36
CA CYS A 85 -8.89 -6.96 -1.38
C CYS A 85 -10.34 -6.47 -1.30
N GLU A 86 -10.98 -6.22 -2.45
CA GLU A 86 -12.38 -5.75 -2.51
C GLU A 86 -13.34 -6.82 -1.97
N ILE A 87 -13.20 -8.08 -2.41
CA ILE A 87 -14.11 -9.18 -2.03
C ILE A 87 -14.01 -9.48 -0.53
N ASN A 88 -12.80 -9.52 0.02
CA ASN A 88 -12.58 -10.00 1.37
C ASN A 88 -12.59 -8.89 2.43
N TYR A 89 -12.26 -7.65 2.04
CA TYR A 89 -12.05 -6.56 2.99
C TYR A 89 -12.76 -5.26 2.63
N GLY A 90 -13.37 -5.17 1.43
CA GLY A 90 -14.08 -3.97 0.97
C GLY A 90 -13.16 -2.75 0.82
N VAL A 91 -11.88 -3.00 0.54
CA VAL A 91 -10.81 -2.01 0.35
C VAL A 91 -10.41 -1.90 -1.11
#